data_AF-A0A932HGN7-F1
#
_entry.id   AF-A0A932HGN7-F1
#
_cell.length_a   1.000
_cell.length_b   1.000
_cell.length_c   1.000
_cell.angle_alpha   90.00
_cell.angle_beta   90.00
_cell.angle_gamma   90.00
#
_symmetry.space_group_name_H-M   'P 1'
#
loop_
_entity.id
_entity.type
_entity.pdbx_description
1 polymer ?
#
loop_
_entity_poly.entity_id
_entity_poly.type
_entity_poly.pdbx_seq_one_letter_code
_entity_poly.pdbx_strand_id
1 'polypeptide(L)'
;RTVRRRSQLLAASGIVAAGFGLAALTVSLRYGWSAPEMGASALRGAVNGLVSAALVTIALPVFEAWARVTTNLTLLELSDPNHRLLRRLATEAPGTYAHSIAMANLCEAACNAIGASGLLARVGCYYHDIGKLRRPQFFVENQGHGANPHDKLKPDVSAGIIRAHVRDGIALAEEHRLPEAVRAFIPEHHGTLEITYFLERARARGALDGADPETFRYPGPPPRSVETAVAMLADGVEAALRVLDDPTPQQVRDAIEHLIEQRIQARQLAEAPLTLAQLDRVREEFVRVLASMYHNRIDYPVASGGITAEWNAASAP
;
A
#
# COMPACT_ATOMS: atom_id res chain seq x y z
N ARG A 1 -1.37 21.70 2.77
CA ARG A 1 -2.70 21.05 2.77
C ARG A 1 -2.80 20.20 1.52
N THR A 2 -2.81 18.88 1.68
CA THR A 2 -2.83 17.91 0.58
C THR A 2 -4.17 17.96 -0.15
N VAL A 3 -4.15 18.21 -1.46
CA VAL A 3 -5.36 18.16 -2.29
C VAL A 3 -5.82 16.70 -2.38
N ARG A 4 -7.00 16.41 -1.87
CA ARG A 4 -7.61 15.08 -1.79
C ARG A 4 -8.91 14.97 -2.61
N ARG A 5 -9.48 16.10 -3.07
CA ARG A 5 -10.77 16.12 -3.78
C ARG A 5 -10.75 17.10 -4.96
N ARG A 6 -11.49 16.78 -6.03
CA ARG A 6 -11.71 17.70 -7.18
C ARG A 6 -12.26 19.06 -6.74
N SER A 7 -13.11 19.10 -5.71
CA SER A 7 -13.64 20.34 -5.14
C SER A 7 -12.56 21.27 -4.58
N GLN A 8 -11.44 20.74 -4.10
CA GLN A 8 -10.34 21.56 -3.60
C GLN A 8 -9.52 22.18 -4.73
N LEU A 9 -9.40 21.50 -5.88
CA LEU A 9 -8.82 22.09 -7.10
C LEU A 9 -9.71 23.21 -7.63
N LEU A 10 -11.03 23.01 -7.65
CA LEU A 10 -11.97 24.04 -8.07
C LEU A 10 -11.96 25.24 -7.11
N ALA A 11 -11.96 24.99 -5.80
CA ALA A 11 -11.86 26.05 -4.81
C ALA A 11 -10.52 26.82 -4.93
N ALA A 12 -9.40 26.13 -5.09
CA ALA A 12 -8.10 26.75 -5.29
C ALA A 12 -8.06 27.59 -6.59
N SER A 13 -8.59 27.07 -7.69
CA SER A 13 -8.70 27.78 -8.96
C SER A 13 -9.58 29.03 -8.84
N GLY A 14 -10.69 28.93 -8.10
CA GLY A 14 -11.57 30.06 -7.80
C GLY A 14 -10.88 31.13 -6.95
N ILE A 15 -10.10 30.74 -5.94
CA ILE A 15 -9.31 31.67 -5.12
C ILE A 15 -8.26 32.38 -5.97
N VAL A 16 -7.55 31.66 -6.84
CA VAL A 16 -6.56 32.24 -7.77
C VAL A 16 -7.25 33.22 -8.72
N ALA A 17 -8.37 32.83 -9.33
CA ALA A 17 -9.15 33.70 -10.20
C ALA A 17 -9.62 34.98 -9.49
N ALA A 18 -10.16 34.86 -8.28
CA ALA A 18 -10.58 35.99 -7.47
C ALA A 18 -9.39 36.90 -7.12
N GLY A 19 -8.24 36.33 -6.78
CA GLY A 19 -7.01 37.08 -6.49
C GLY A 19 -6.51 37.89 -7.68
N PHE A 20 -6.44 37.29 -8.87
CA PHE A 20 -6.04 37.98 -10.10
C PHE A 20 -7.09 39.03 -10.53
N GLY A 21 -8.38 38.73 -10.38
CA GLY A 21 -9.45 39.68 -10.65
C GLY A 21 -9.39 40.90 -9.73
N LEU A 22 -9.15 40.69 -8.43
CA LEU A 22 -8.98 41.75 -7.45
C LEU A 22 -7.73 42.59 -7.73
N ALA A 23 -6.61 41.96 -8.08
CA ALA A 23 -5.38 42.67 -8.46
C ALA A 23 -5.57 43.52 -9.74
N ALA A 24 -6.28 43.00 -10.74
CA ALA A 24 -6.61 43.77 -11.94
C ALA A 24 -7.54 44.95 -11.59
N LEU A 25 -8.50 44.75 -10.69
CA LEU A 25 -9.39 45.81 -10.22
C LEU A 25 -8.63 46.91 -9.47
N THR A 26 -7.72 46.56 -8.55
CA THR A 26 -6.94 47.55 -7.79
C THR A 26 -6.03 48.38 -8.70
N VAL A 27 -5.40 47.76 -9.70
CA VAL A 27 -4.63 48.47 -10.74
C VAL A 27 -5.53 49.42 -11.52
N SER A 28 -6.69 48.94 -11.98
CA SER A 28 -7.63 49.75 -12.77
C SER A 28 -8.16 50.97 -12.00
N LEU A 29 -8.44 50.79 -10.70
CA LEU A 29 -8.80 51.87 -9.77
C LEU A 29 -7.67 52.91 -9.61
N ARG A 30 -6.43 52.44 -9.44
CA ARG A 30 -5.26 53.31 -9.25
C ARG A 30 -4.99 54.22 -10.45
N TYR A 31 -5.31 53.76 -11.66
CA TYR A 31 -5.13 54.51 -12.90
C TYR A 31 -6.39 55.27 -13.36
N GLY A 32 -7.47 55.24 -12.57
CA GLY A 32 -8.68 56.03 -12.83
C GLY A 32 -9.48 55.60 -14.06
N TRP A 33 -9.49 54.30 -14.38
CA TRP A 33 -10.27 53.77 -15.49
C TRP A 33 -11.78 53.91 -15.25
N SER A 34 -12.58 53.92 -16.31
CA SER A 34 -14.04 53.98 -16.19
C SER A 34 -14.62 52.67 -15.63
N ALA A 35 -15.82 52.71 -15.07
CA ALA A 35 -16.46 51.53 -14.47
C ALA A 35 -16.59 50.32 -15.43
N PRO A 36 -16.97 50.48 -16.72
CA PRO A 36 -16.98 49.36 -17.66
C PRO A 36 -15.58 48.78 -17.93
N GLU A 37 -14.56 49.63 -18.03
CA GLU A 37 -13.17 49.21 -18.25
C GLU A 37 -12.61 48.45 -17.04
N MET A 38 -12.92 48.91 -15.83
CA MET A 38 -12.58 48.22 -14.58
C MET A 38 -13.24 46.84 -14.51
N GLY A 39 -14.53 46.73 -14.83
CA GLY A 39 -15.25 45.46 -14.87
C GLY A 39 -14.64 44.48 -15.88
N ALA A 40 -14.34 44.96 -17.09
CA ALA A 40 -13.66 44.16 -18.12
C ALA A 40 -12.25 43.73 -17.70
N SER A 41 -11.50 44.61 -17.02
CA SER A 41 -10.16 44.32 -16.50
C SER A 41 -10.19 43.24 -15.41
N ALA A 42 -11.10 43.36 -14.44
CA ALA A 42 -11.29 42.37 -13.38
C ALA A 42 -11.70 41.01 -13.96
N LEU A 43 -12.58 40.99 -14.96
CA LEU A 43 -12.98 39.75 -15.65
C LEU A 43 -11.80 39.11 -16.39
N ARG A 44 -11.02 39.88 -17.16
CA ARG A 44 -9.81 39.37 -17.82
C ARG A 44 -8.79 38.84 -16.82
N GLY A 45 -8.61 39.53 -15.69
CA GLY A 45 -7.77 39.08 -14.58
C GLY A 45 -8.24 37.73 -14.03
N ALA A 46 -9.54 37.59 -13.74
CA ALA A 46 -10.11 36.34 -13.25
C ALA A 46 -9.96 35.19 -14.26
N VAL A 47 -10.24 35.44 -15.54
CA VAL A 47 -10.02 34.46 -16.62
C VAL A 47 -8.55 34.06 -16.72
N ASN A 48 -7.62 35.02 -16.64
CA ASN A 48 -6.19 34.73 -16.61
C ASN A 48 -5.79 33.87 -15.41
N GLY A 49 -6.37 34.12 -14.23
CA GLY A 49 -6.16 33.28 -13.05
C GLY A 49 -6.65 31.84 -13.25
N LEU A 50 -7.81 31.64 -13.87
CA LEU A 50 -8.32 30.31 -14.21
C LEU A 50 -7.43 29.59 -15.23
N VAL A 51 -7.04 30.27 -16.31
CA VAL A 51 -6.14 29.71 -17.33
C VAL A 51 -4.80 29.33 -16.70
N SER A 52 -4.25 30.18 -15.84
CA SER A 52 -3.00 29.91 -15.12
C SER A 52 -3.11 28.66 -14.23
N ALA A 53 -4.19 28.53 -13.46
CA ALA A 53 -4.44 27.36 -12.62
C ALA A 53 -4.58 26.06 -13.44
N ALA A 54 -5.24 26.14 -14.60
CA ALA A 54 -5.35 25.01 -15.53
C ALA A 54 -3.98 24.61 -16.10
N LEU A 55 -3.17 25.58 -16.54
CA LEU A 55 -1.81 25.34 -17.05
C LEU A 55 -0.92 24.68 -16.00
N VAL A 56 -0.95 25.13 -14.74
CA VAL A 56 -0.19 24.49 -13.65
C VAL A 56 -0.64 23.05 -13.43
N THR A 57 -1.95 22.78 -13.49
CA THR A 57 -2.48 21.42 -13.32
C THR A 57 -2.02 20.50 -14.46
N ILE A 58 -2.03 20.98 -15.70
CA ILE A 58 -1.55 20.24 -16.88
C ILE A 58 -0.03 19.98 -16.79
N ALA A 59 0.72 20.96 -16.29
CA ALA A 59 2.17 20.86 -16.14
C ALA A 59 2.61 20.06 -14.89
N LEU A 60 1.70 19.76 -13.96
CA LEU A 60 2.00 19.12 -12.69
C LEU A 60 2.79 17.80 -12.83
N PRO A 61 2.43 16.87 -13.74
CA PRO A 61 3.19 15.62 -13.91
C PRO A 61 4.65 15.85 -14.34
N VAL A 62 4.91 16.93 -15.09
CA VAL A 62 6.28 17.29 -15.51
C VAL A 62 7.08 17.79 -14.30
N PHE A 63 6.47 18.62 -13.46
CA PHE A 63 7.10 19.09 -12.23
C PHE A 63 7.31 17.97 -11.21
N GLU A 64 6.36 17.04 -11.08
CA GLU A 64 6.50 15.84 -10.25
C GLU A 64 7.67 14.97 -10.69
N ALA A 65 7.78 14.70 -11.99
CA ALA A 65 8.87 13.91 -12.55
C ALA A 65 10.24 14.58 -12.33
N TRP A 66 10.31 15.91 -12.52
CA TRP A 66 11.53 16.68 -12.28
C TRP A 66 11.91 16.73 -10.79
N ALA A 67 10.95 16.99 -9.90
CA ALA A 67 11.16 17.09 -8.46
C ALA A 67 11.23 15.74 -7.74
N ARG A 68 10.90 14.64 -8.42
CA ARG A 68 10.71 13.29 -7.84
C ARG A 68 9.73 13.26 -6.66
N VAL A 69 8.71 14.12 -6.70
CA VAL A 69 7.67 14.21 -5.68
C VAL A 69 6.44 13.47 -6.17
N THR A 70 5.90 12.59 -5.32
CA THR A 70 4.64 11.90 -5.60
C THR A 70 3.49 12.68 -4.99
N THR A 71 2.51 13.10 -5.80
CA THR A 71 1.33 13.81 -5.28
C THR A 71 0.16 12.87 -5.05
N ASN A 72 -0.83 13.36 -4.31
CA ASN A 72 -2.09 12.64 -4.14
C ASN A 72 -2.82 12.37 -5.45
N LEU A 73 -2.64 13.21 -6.48
CA LEU A 73 -3.27 12.99 -7.77
C LEU A 73 -2.66 11.75 -8.44
N THR A 74 -1.33 11.66 -8.48
CA THR A 74 -0.59 10.48 -8.94
C THR A 74 -1.01 9.22 -8.17
N LEU A 75 -1.12 9.31 -6.84
CA LEU A 75 -1.54 8.18 -6.01
C LEU A 75 -2.98 7.75 -6.30
N LEU A 76 -3.89 8.70 -6.53
CA LEU A 76 -5.28 8.38 -6.91
C LEU A 76 -5.36 7.71 -8.29
N GLU A 77 -4.55 8.14 -9.25
CA GLU A 77 -4.44 7.47 -10.56
C GLU A 77 -3.91 6.04 -10.42
N LEU A 78 -2.87 5.84 -9.60
CA LEU A 78 -2.31 4.52 -9.31
C LEU A 78 -3.25 3.62 -8.50
N SER A 79 -4.26 4.20 -7.83
CA SER A 79 -5.27 3.46 -7.08
C SER A 79 -6.40 2.90 -7.95
N ASP A 80 -6.47 3.27 -9.24
CA ASP A 80 -7.49 2.76 -10.16
C ASP A 80 -7.25 1.25 -10.41
N PRO A 81 -8.22 0.36 -10.10
CA PRO A 81 -8.11 -1.06 -10.38
C PRO A 81 -7.90 -1.40 -11.88
N ASN A 82 -8.26 -0.48 -12.78
CA ASN A 82 -8.03 -0.63 -14.22
C ASN A 82 -6.60 -0.31 -14.64
N HIS A 83 -5.77 0.22 -13.73
CA HIS A 83 -4.35 0.44 -13.98
C HIS A 83 -3.71 -0.88 -14.42
N ARG A 84 -2.96 -0.84 -15.53
CA ARG A 84 -2.52 -2.03 -16.27
C ARG A 84 -1.87 -3.09 -15.37
N LEU A 85 -1.04 -2.67 -14.42
CA LEU A 85 -0.31 -3.58 -13.55
C LEU A 85 -1.19 -4.18 -12.44
N LEU A 86 -2.14 -3.40 -11.88
CA LEU A 86 -3.11 -3.93 -10.91
C LEU A 86 -4.08 -4.89 -11.55
N ARG A 87 -4.54 -4.58 -12.76
CA ARG A 87 -5.38 -5.49 -13.54
C ARG A 87 -4.68 -6.82 -13.77
N ARG A 88 -3.39 -6.79 -14.13
CA ARG A 88 -2.58 -8.01 -14.26
C ARG A 88 -2.48 -8.76 -12.95
N LEU A 89 -2.19 -8.08 -11.83
CA LEU A 89 -2.15 -8.70 -10.51
C LEU A 89 -3.47 -9.40 -10.18
N ALA A 90 -4.60 -8.73 -10.40
CA ALA A 90 -5.93 -9.29 -10.16
C ALA A 90 -6.25 -10.52 -11.03
N THR A 91 -5.77 -10.58 -12.27
CA THR A 91 -6.07 -11.69 -13.20
C THR A 91 -5.07 -12.83 -13.13
N GLU A 92 -3.78 -12.53 -12.98
CA GLU A 92 -2.68 -13.50 -13.05
C GLU A 92 -2.29 -14.04 -11.65
N ALA A 93 -2.50 -13.26 -10.58
CA ALA A 93 -2.19 -13.60 -9.18
C ALA A 93 -3.28 -13.12 -8.22
N PRO A 94 -4.53 -13.65 -8.34
CA PRO A 94 -5.70 -13.14 -7.63
C PRO A 94 -5.58 -13.24 -6.09
N GLY A 95 -4.87 -14.23 -5.57
CA GLY A 95 -4.61 -14.36 -4.14
C GLY A 95 -3.73 -13.26 -3.60
N THR A 96 -2.62 -12.98 -4.30
CA THR A 96 -1.75 -11.84 -3.98
C THR A 96 -2.49 -10.51 -4.09
N TYR A 97 -3.36 -10.35 -5.09
CA TYR A 97 -4.21 -9.16 -5.21
C TYR A 97 -5.13 -9.01 -3.99
N ALA A 98 -5.84 -10.08 -3.58
CA ALA A 98 -6.72 -10.05 -2.42
C ALA A 98 -5.97 -9.71 -1.12
N HIS A 99 -4.79 -10.33 -0.91
CA HIS A 99 -3.88 -10.00 0.18
C HIS A 99 -3.49 -8.51 0.16
N SER A 100 -3.07 -7.99 -0.99
CA SER A 100 -2.66 -6.59 -1.16
C SER A 100 -3.79 -5.61 -0.83
N ILE A 101 -5.03 -5.92 -1.21
CA ILE A 101 -6.21 -5.10 -0.87
C ILE A 101 -6.52 -5.15 0.64
N ALA A 102 -6.46 -6.33 1.26
CA ALA A 102 -6.70 -6.49 2.69
C ALA A 102 -5.66 -5.69 3.51
N MET A 103 -4.39 -5.83 3.14
CA MET A 103 -3.28 -5.11 3.75
C MET A 103 -3.41 -3.59 3.56
N ALA A 104 -3.84 -3.13 2.39
CA ALA A 104 -3.99 -1.70 2.11
C ALA A 104 -4.98 -1.00 3.06
N ASN A 105 -6.08 -1.66 3.42
CA ASN A 105 -7.06 -1.12 4.38
C ASN A 105 -6.47 -0.98 5.78
N LEU A 106 -5.70 -1.99 6.22
CA LEU A 106 -5.01 -2.02 7.51
C LEU A 106 -3.97 -0.90 7.60
N CYS A 107 -3.10 -0.78 6.59
CA CYS A 107 -2.06 0.24 6.53
C CYS A 107 -2.62 1.67 6.41
N GLU A 108 -3.68 1.87 5.63
CA GLU A 108 -4.34 3.18 5.51
C GLU A 108 -4.89 3.65 6.85
N ALA A 109 -5.61 2.78 7.56
CA ALA A 109 -6.20 3.11 8.86
C ALA A 109 -5.11 3.47 9.89
N ALA A 110 -4.07 2.63 9.99
CA ALA A 110 -2.97 2.86 10.92
C ALA A 110 -2.19 4.14 10.60
N CYS A 111 -1.83 4.38 9.33
CA CYS A 111 -1.12 5.59 8.93
C CYS A 111 -1.93 6.85 9.19
N ASN A 112 -3.24 6.84 8.90
CA ASN A 112 -4.11 7.97 9.19
C ASN A 112 -4.20 8.28 10.69
N ALA A 113 -4.23 7.26 11.55
CA ALA A 113 -4.31 7.43 13.00
C ALA A 113 -3.07 8.07 13.62
N ILE A 114 -1.90 7.91 12.98
CA ILE A 114 -0.63 8.49 13.44
C ILE A 114 -0.21 9.76 12.68
N GLY A 115 -1.09 10.28 11.81
CA GLY A 115 -0.85 11.50 11.03
C GLY A 115 0.04 11.31 9.79
N ALA A 116 0.34 10.07 9.40
CA ALA A 116 1.09 9.73 8.19
C ALA A 116 0.18 9.69 6.94
N SER A 117 0.76 9.44 5.76
CA SER A 117 0.02 9.41 4.50
C SER A 117 -0.71 8.08 4.29
N GLY A 118 -1.95 7.98 4.77
CA GLY A 118 -2.78 6.79 4.54
C GLY A 118 -3.04 6.48 3.05
N LEU A 119 -3.08 7.50 2.19
CA LEU A 119 -3.22 7.29 0.74
C LEU A 119 -1.96 6.65 0.14
N LEU A 120 -0.76 7.10 0.55
CA LEU A 120 0.50 6.49 0.10
C LEU A 120 0.59 5.05 0.61
N ALA A 121 0.25 4.80 1.88
CA ALA A 121 0.26 3.46 2.46
C ALA A 121 -0.65 2.50 1.69
N ARG A 122 -1.91 2.88 1.42
CA ARG A 122 -2.84 2.08 0.62
C ARG A 122 -2.29 1.76 -0.77
N VAL A 123 -1.82 2.77 -1.49
CA VAL A 123 -1.35 2.59 -2.86
C VAL A 123 -0.05 1.79 -2.87
N GLY A 124 0.88 2.05 -1.96
CA GLY A 124 2.09 1.25 -1.77
C GLY A 124 1.78 -0.23 -1.57
N CYS A 125 0.82 -0.56 -0.71
CA CYS A 125 0.36 -1.93 -0.50
C CYS A 125 -0.20 -2.59 -1.77
N TYR A 126 -0.87 -1.85 -2.67
CA TYR A 126 -1.34 -2.43 -3.94
C TYR A 126 -0.20 -2.93 -4.84
N TYR A 127 0.99 -2.33 -4.70
CA TYR A 127 2.13 -2.62 -5.57
C TYR A 127 3.27 -3.36 -4.89
N HIS A 128 3.27 -3.53 -3.56
CA HIS A 128 4.42 -4.07 -2.82
C HIS A 128 4.84 -5.47 -3.32
N ASP A 129 3.87 -6.25 -3.79
CA ASP A 129 4.02 -7.66 -4.10
C ASP A 129 3.93 -7.99 -5.61
N ILE A 130 3.96 -6.98 -6.48
CA ILE A 130 3.80 -7.16 -7.94
C ILE A 130 4.84 -8.09 -8.56
N GLY A 131 5.99 -8.30 -7.91
CA GLY A 131 6.99 -9.25 -8.37
C GLY A 131 6.49 -10.70 -8.41
N LYS A 132 5.50 -11.05 -7.59
CA LYS A 132 4.87 -12.37 -7.59
C LYS A 132 4.22 -12.71 -8.94
N LEU A 133 3.88 -11.70 -9.76
CA LEU A 133 3.42 -11.87 -11.15
C LEU A 133 4.37 -12.71 -12.02
N ARG A 134 5.69 -12.71 -11.73
CA ARG A 134 6.63 -13.50 -12.52
C ARG A 134 6.43 -15.00 -12.35
N ARG A 135 6.02 -15.45 -11.16
CA ARG A 135 5.88 -16.87 -10.80
C ARG A 135 4.75 -17.09 -9.78
N PRO A 136 3.48 -16.77 -10.09
CA PRO A 136 2.40 -16.75 -9.10
C PRO A 136 2.23 -18.07 -8.34
N GLN A 137 2.39 -19.20 -9.03
CA GLN A 137 2.21 -20.54 -8.50
C GLN A 137 3.16 -20.94 -7.36
N PHE A 138 4.25 -20.19 -7.15
CA PHE A 138 5.18 -20.40 -6.03
C PHE A 138 4.75 -19.68 -4.75
N PHE A 139 3.69 -18.87 -4.79
CA PHE A 139 3.18 -18.15 -3.64
C PHE A 139 1.86 -18.78 -3.19
N VAL A 140 1.80 -19.16 -1.91
CA VAL A 140 0.75 -20.03 -1.35
C VAL A 140 -0.66 -19.45 -1.53
N GLU A 141 -0.80 -18.13 -1.47
CA GLU A 141 -2.06 -17.43 -1.66
C GLU A 141 -2.63 -17.58 -3.08
N ASN A 142 -1.78 -17.87 -4.07
CA ASN A 142 -2.20 -18.12 -5.46
C ASN A 142 -2.28 -19.62 -5.79
N GLN A 143 -1.95 -20.50 -4.85
CA GLN A 143 -2.05 -21.93 -5.05
C GLN A 143 -3.52 -22.36 -4.82
N GLY A 144 -4.09 -23.06 -5.80
CA GLY A 144 -5.35 -23.77 -5.60
C GLY A 144 -5.15 -25.05 -4.78
N HIS A 145 -6.18 -25.90 -4.74
CA HIS A 145 -6.07 -27.25 -4.18
C HIS A 145 -5.17 -28.13 -5.08
N GLY A 146 -3.87 -28.15 -4.79
CA GLY A 146 -2.87 -28.86 -5.58
C GLY A 146 -1.55 -29.04 -4.83
N ALA A 147 -0.61 -29.76 -5.44
CA ALA A 147 0.71 -29.99 -4.85
C ALA A 147 1.53 -28.69 -4.83
N ASN A 148 2.13 -28.37 -3.68
CA ASN A 148 2.98 -27.18 -3.53
C ASN A 148 4.28 -27.38 -4.35
N PRO A 149 4.61 -26.52 -5.32
CA PRO A 149 5.83 -26.63 -6.11
C PRO A 149 7.11 -26.69 -5.27
N HIS A 150 7.10 -26.08 -4.07
CA HIS A 150 8.23 -26.09 -3.14
C HIS A 150 8.52 -27.46 -2.52
N ASP A 151 7.60 -28.43 -2.59
CA ASP A 151 7.82 -29.75 -2.00
C ASP A 151 8.94 -30.52 -2.71
N LYS A 152 9.05 -30.30 -4.03
CA LYS A 152 10.03 -30.96 -4.92
C LYS A 152 11.36 -30.20 -5.03
N LEU A 153 11.47 -29.03 -4.41
CA LEU A 153 12.65 -28.17 -4.51
C LEU A 153 13.55 -28.27 -3.27
N LYS A 154 14.83 -27.99 -3.47
CA LYS A 154 15.75 -27.75 -2.35
C LYS A 154 15.37 -26.44 -1.64
N PRO A 155 15.63 -26.32 -0.32
CA PRO A 155 15.23 -25.12 0.44
C PRO A 155 15.89 -23.82 -0.02
N ASP A 156 17.16 -23.86 -0.41
CA ASP A 156 17.92 -22.74 -1.00
C ASP A 156 17.30 -22.25 -2.32
N VAL A 157 16.90 -23.17 -3.19
CA VAL A 157 16.20 -22.85 -4.45
C VAL A 157 14.84 -22.19 -4.16
N SER A 158 14.11 -22.73 -3.18
CA SER A 158 12.83 -22.17 -2.77
C SER A 158 12.97 -20.76 -2.18
N ALA A 159 13.93 -20.56 -1.29
CA ALA A 159 14.26 -19.24 -0.73
C ALA A 159 14.66 -18.26 -1.84
N GLY A 160 15.46 -18.71 -2.83
CA GLY A 160 15.81 -17.91 -3.99
C GLY A 160 14.62 -17.46 -4.83
N ILE A 161 13.62 -18.34 -5.04
CA ILE A 161 12.38 -18.01 -5.76
C ILE A 161 11.55 -16.99 -4.98
N ILE A 162 11.35 -17.21 -3.67
CA ILE A 162 10.61 -16.28 -2.82
C ILE A 162 11.31 -14.92 -2.81
N ARG A 163 12.61 -14.89 -2.52
CA ARG A 163 13.41 -13.65 -2.52
C ARG A 163 13.36 -12.89 -3.84
N ALA A 164 13.28 -13.61 -4.97
CA ALA A 164 13.29 -13.00 -6.29
C ALA A 164 12.09 -12.08 -6.56
N HIS A 165 10.96 -12.23 -5.85
CA HIS A 165 9.81 -11.34 -6.05
C HIS A 165 10.17 -9.87 -5.79
N VAL A 166 11.09 -9.58 -4.86
CA VAL A 166 11.51 -8.19 -4.60
C VAL A 166 12.21 -7.60 -5.83
N ARG A 167 13.22 -8.28 -6.36
CA ARG A 167 13.95 -7.84 -7.56
C ARG A 167 13.02 -7.76 -8.77
N ASP A 168 12.22 -8.79 -8.97
CA ASP A 168 11.28 -8.90 -10.09
C ASP A 168 10.19 -7.81 -10.00
N GLY A 169 9.80 -7.43 -8.78
CA GLY A 169 8.86 -6.34 -8.50
C GLY A 169 9.47 -4.97 -8.77
N ILE A 170 10.73 -4.72 -8.39
CA ILE A 170 11.46 -3.49 -8.72
C ILE A 170 11.55 -3.32 -10.24
N ALA A 171 11.89 -4.38 -10.97
CA ALA A 171 11.96 -4.35 -12.43
C ALA A 171 10.59 -4.02 -13.07
N LEU A 172 9.50 -4.60 -12.56
CA LEU A 172 8.14 -4.28 -13.01
C LEU A 172 7.75 -2.84 -12.65
N ALA A 173 8.13 -2.36 -11.47
CA ALA A 173 7.87 -0.99 -11.06
C ALA A 173 8.58 0.02 -11.97
N GLU A 174 9.82 -0.26 -12.37
CA GLU A 174 10.57 0.57 -13.31
C GLU A 174 10.00 0.54 -14.72
N GLU A 175 9.65 -0.65 -15.23
CA GLU A 175 8.99 -0.83 -16.53
C GLU A 175 7.69 -0.02 -16.62
N HIS A 176 6.93 0.00 -15.52
CA HIS A 176 5.67 0.73 -15.41
C HIS A 176 5.81 2.15 -14.85
N ARG A 177 7.04 2.65 -14.65
CA ARG A 177 7.34 4.00 -14.17
C ARG A 177 6.63 4.37 -12.88
N LEU A 178 6.53 3.42 -11.94
CA LEU A 178 5.97 3.70 -10.63
C LEU A 178 6.84 4.74 -9.90
N PRO A 179 6.23 5.73 -9.21
CA PRO A 179 6.97 6.70 -8.43
C PRO A 179 7.81 6.04 -7.34
N GLU A 180 8.93 6.68 -6.99
CA GLU A 180 9.88 6.16 -6.01
C GLU A 180 9.22 5.85 -4.66
N ALA A 181 8.30 6.70 -4.20
CA ALA A 181 7.56 6.52 -2.95
C ALA A 181 6.71 5.23 -2.94
N VAL A 182 6.15 4.82 -4.08
CA VAL A 182 5.37 3.57 -4.21
C VAL A 182 6.32 2.39 -4.38
N ARG A 183 7.35 2.53 -5.22
CA ARG A 183 8.35 1.49 -5.45
C ARG A 183 9.11 1.11 -4.17
N ALA A 184 9.29 2.03 -3.23
CA ALA A 184 9.95 1.79 -1.94
C ALA A 184 9.28 0.67 -1.13
N PHE A 185 7.97 0.46 -1.25
CA PHE A 185 7.27 -0.63 -0.56
C PHE A 185 7.76 -2.02 -0.99
N ILE A 186 8.29 -2.17 -2.21
CA ILE A 186 8.67 -3.47 -2.77
C ILE A 186 9.89 -4.08 -2.05
N PRO A 187 11.03 -3.39 -1.89
CA PRO A 187 12.13 -3.93 -1.09
C PRO A 187 11.92 -3.75 0.41
N GLU A 188 11.26 -2.68 0.84
CA GLU A 188 11.22 -2.32 2.26
C GLU A 188 10.21 -3.13 3.07
N HIS A 189 9.15 -3.69 2.47
CA HIS A 189 8.13 -4.44 3.25
C HIS A 189 8.70 -5.68 3.96
N HIS A 190 9.74 -6.31 3.42
CA HIS A 190 10.48 -7.37 4.10
C HIS A 190 11.82 -6.93 4.70
N GLY A 191 12.35 -5.79 4.27
CA GLY A 191 13.65 -5.30 4.71
C GLY A 191 14.74 -6.36 4.56
N THR A 192 15.45 -6.65 5.64
CA THR A 192 16.54 -7.65 5.68
C THR A 192 16.19 -8.89 6.50
N LEU A 193 14.88 -9.16 6.65
CA LEU A 193 14.38 -10.32 7.38
C LEU A 193 14.86 -11.64 6.77
N GLU A 194 14.92 -12.67 7.62
CA GLU A 194 15.19 -14.04 7.18
C GLU A 194 13.92 -14.70 6.62
N ILE A 195 14.09 -15.52 5.59
CA ILE A 195 13.09 -16.42 5.03
C ILE A 195 13.07 -17.68 5.89
N THR A 196 12.55 -17.53 7.11
CA THR A 196 12.68 -18.48 8.22
C THR A 196 12.20 -19.90 7.88
N TYR A 197 11.07 -20.04 7.18
CA TYR A 197 10.51 -21.36 6.83
C TYR A 197 11.51 -22.22 6.03
N PHE A 198 12.13 -21.66 4.99
CA PHE A 198 13.09 -22.40 4.17
C PHE A 198 14.46 -22.51 4.83
N LEU A 199 14.84 -21.55 5.67
CA LEU A 199 16.04 -21.64 6.49
C LEU A 199 15.94 -22.85 7.44
N GLU A 200 14.86 -22.96 8.22
CA GLU A 200 14.63 -24.08 9.14
C GLU A 200 14.54 -25.41 8.41
N ARG A 201 13.89 -25.45 7.23
CA ARG A 201 13.85 -26.65 6.38
C ARG A 201 15.25 -27.05 5.88
N ALA A 202 16.15 -26.09 5.64
CA ALA A 202 17.54 -26.36 5.29
C ALA A 202 18.31 -26.93 6.51
N ARG A 203 18.11 -26.34 7.70
CA ARG A 203 18.71 -26.82 8.96
C ARG A 203 18.32 -28.27 9.24
N ALA A 204 17.03 -28.57 9.19
CA ALA A 204 16.48 -29.91 9.45
C ALA A 204 17.00 -30.98 8.48
N ARG A 205 17.41 -30.58 7.27
CA ARG A 205 17.95 -31.49 6.24
C ARG A 205 19.47 -31.61 6.27
N GLY A 206 20.16 -30.98 7.22
CA GLY A 206 21.62 -30.91 7.25
C GLY A 206 22.21 -30.23 6.01
N ALA A 207 21.42 -29.39 5.33
CA ALA A 207 21.77 -28.77 4.05
C ALA A 207 22.28 -27.33 4.21
N LEU A 208 22.59 -26.91 5.44
CA LEU A 208 23.27 -25.64 5.70
C LEU A 208 24.75 -25.69 5.30
N ASP A 209 25.37 -26.87 5.41
CA ASP A 209 26.77 -27.07 5.05
C ASP A 209 26.93 -26.92 3.53
N GLY A 210 27.35 -25.72 3.12
CA GLY A 210 27.52 -25.33 1.71
C GLY A 210 26.46 -24.36 1.16
N ALA A 211 25.43 -24.01 1.93
CA ALA A 211 24.48 -22.97 1.55
C ALA A 211 24.97 -21.60 2.03
N ASP A 212 24.95 -20.60 1.15
CA ASP A 212 25.22 -19.21 1.52
C ASP A 212 24.09 -18.69 2.44
N PRO A 213 24.39 -18.29 3.70
CA PRO A 213 23.39 -17.75 4.63
C PRO A 213 22.58 -16.59 4.05
N GLU A 214 23.17 -15.77 3.17
CA GLU A 214 22.48 -14.65 2.52
C GLU A 214 21.37 -15.12 1.57
N THR A 215 21.39 -16.38 1.12
CA THR A 215 20.31 -16.99 0.31
C THR A 215 18.96 -16.94 1.01
N PHE A 216 18.97 -17.01 2.34
CA PHE A 216 17.77 -17.00 3.17
C PHE A 216 17.46 -15.63 3.75
N ARG A 217 18.06 -14.55 3.24
CA ARG A 217 17.77 -13.18 3.67
C ARG A 217 17.25 -12.34 2.52
N TYR A 218 16.32 -11.46 2.82
CA TYR A 218 15.90 -10.43 1.87
C TYR A 218 17.01 -9.39 1.69
N PRO A 219 17.17 -8.83 0.47
CA PRO A 219 18.27 -7.91 0.17
C PRO A 219 18.11 -6.53 0.81
N GLY A 220 16.93 -6.21 1.36
CA GLY A 220 16.63 -4.88 1.88
C GLY A 220 16.51 -3.80 0.80
N PRO A 221 16.58 -2.53 1.21
CA PRO A 221 16.90 -2.05 2.57
C PRO A 221 15.74 -2.20 3.57
N PRO A 222 15.98 -2.07 4.89
CA PRO A 222 14.91 -1.88 5.87
C PRO A 222 14.06 -0.63 5.59
N PRO A 223 12.83 -0.55 6.14
CA PRO A 223 11.96 0.61 6.01
C PRO A 223 12.61 1.95 6.35
N ARG A 224 12.38 2.94 5.49
CA ARG A 224 12.89 4.33 5.63
C ARG A 224 11.80 5.37 5.75
N SER A 225 10.54 4.96 5.67
CA SER A 225 9.37 5.83 5.84
C SER A 225 8.44 5.23 6.89
N VAL A 226 7.55 6.07 7.43
CA VAL A 226 6.48 5.61 8.32
C VAL A 226 5.59 4.62 7.58
N GLU A 227 5.25 4.92 6.33
CA GLU A 227 4.30 4.13 5.54
C GLU A 227 4.86 2.75 5.17
N THR A 228 6.13 2.65 4.76
CA THR A 228 6.78 1.36 4.46
C THR A 228 7.03 0.53 5.71
N ALA A 229 7.28 1.18 6.86
CA ALA A 229 7.40 0.48 8.13
C ALA A 229 6.04 -0.07 8.61
N VAL A 230 4.97 0.71 8.49
CA VAL A 230 3.60 0.22 8.78
C VAL A 230 3.22 -0.91 7.83
N ALA A 231 3.63 -0.85 6.55
CA ALA A 231 3.45 -1.94 5.61
C ALA A 231 4.18 -3.22 6.05
N MET A 232 5.45 -3.14 6.42
CA MET A 232 6.19 -4.30 6.97
C MET A 232 5.47 -4.93 8.17
N LEU A 233 4.95 -4.11 9.08
CA LEU A 233 4.23 -4.61 10.25
C LEU A 233 2.91 -5.28 9.84
N ALA A 234 2.15 -4.67 8.93
CA ALA A 234 0.89 -5.21 8.45
C ALA A 234 1.05 -6.56 7.73
N ASP A 235 2.04 -6.68 6.85
CA ASP A 235 2.33 -7.92 6.11
C ASP A 235 2.62 -9.06 7.08
N GLY A 236 3.49 -8.80 8.05
CA GLY A 236 3.82 -9.79 9.07
C GLY A 236 2.63 -10.16 9.95
N VAL A 237 1.74 -9.20 10.28
CA VAL A 237 0.54 -9.46 11.09
C VAL A 237 -0.46 -10.31 10.30
N GLU A 238 -0.70 -10.02 9.02
CA GLU A 238 -1.57 -10.85 8.18
C GLU A 238 -1.04 -12.29 8.10
N ALA A 239 0.26 -12.46 7.88
CA ALA A 239 0.90 -13.77 7.87
C ALA A 239 0.78 -14.51 9.22
N ALA A 240 0.93 -13.81 10.34
CA ALA A 240 0.82 -14.38 11.69
C ALA A 240 -0.61 -14.79 12.03
N LEU A 241 -1.62 -14.01 11.61
CA LEU A 241 -3.02 -14.34 11.89
C LEU A 241 -3.56 -15.45 11.01
N ARG A 242 -3.01 -15.63 9.80
CA ARG A 242 -3.40 -16.72 8.90
C ARG A 242 -3.13 -18.13 9.47
N VAL A 243 -2.25 -18.24 10.46
CA VAL A 243 -1.93 -19.53 11.12
C VAL A 243 -2.67 -19.73 12.44
N LEU A 244 -3.40 -18.72 12.94
CA LEU A 244 -4.20 -18.85 14.14
C LEU A 244 -5.61 -19.33 13.76
N ASP A 245 -6.05 -20.42 14.38
CA ASP A 245 -7.41 -20.95 14.22
C ASP A 245 -8.35 -20.26 15.21
N ASP A 246 -9.39 -19.58 14.71
CA ASP A 246 -10.37 -18.77 15.45
C ASP A 246 -9.77 -17.96 16.64
N PRO A 247 -8.83 -17.03 16.38
CA PRO A 247 -8.11 -16.36 17.46
C PRO A 247 -9.02 -15.40 18.24
N THR A 248 -8.92 -15.48 19.56
CA THR A 248 -9.53 -14.49 20.46
C THR A 248 -8.90 -13.10 20.25
N PRO A 249 -9.63 -12.00 20.56
CA PRO A 249 -9.08 -10.64 20.46
C PRO A 249 -7.78 -10.43 21.23
N GLN A 250 -7.58 -11.14 22.36
CA GLN A 250 -6.34 -11.08 23.12
C GLN A 250 -5.18 -11.76 22.40
N GLN A 251 -5.41 -12.95 21.81
CA GLN A 251 -4.38 -13.64 21.01
C GLN A 251 -3.95 -12.81 19.80
N VAL A 252 -4.88 -12.10 19.15
CA VAL A 252 -4.55 -11.16 18.06
C VAL A 252 -3.64 -10.05 18.57
N ARG A 253 -3.95 -9.46 19.73
CA ARG A 253 -3.13 -8.41 20.34
C ARG A 253 -1.73 -8.90 20.67
N ASP A 254 -1.62 -10.06 21.32
CA ASP A 254 -0.34 -10.65 21.73
C ASP A 254 0.52 -11.00 20.51
N ALA A 255 -0.09 -11.50 19.43
CA ALA A 255 0.61 -11.79 18.18
C ALA A 255 1.17 -10.51 17.52
N ILE A 256 0.39 -9.43 17.49
CA ILE A 256 0.84 -8.13 16.94
C ILE A 256 1.98 -7.57 17.78
N GLU A 257 1.87 -7.63 19.11
CA GLU A 257 2.90 -7.13 20.04
C GLU A 257 4.21 -7.89 19.88
N HIS A 258 4.14 -9.22 19.88
CA HIS A 258 5.29 -10.08 19.64
C HIS A 258 5.97 -9.77 18.30
N LEU A 259 5.19 -9.55 17.25
CA LEU A 259 5.72 -9.21 15.94
C LEU A 259 6.43 -7.85 15.92
N ILE A 260 5.84 -6.83 16.52
CA ILE A 260 6.45 -5.50 16.60
C ILE A 260 7.78 -5.58 17.35
N GLU A 261 7.81 -6.28 18.49
CA GLU A 261 9.03 -6.51 19.26
C GLU A 261 10.11 -7.21 18.44
N GLN A 262 9.75 -8.26 17.70
CA GLN A 262 10.68 -8.95 16.79
C GLN A 262 11.27 -7.99 15.74
N ARG A 263 10.47 -7.10 15.15
CA ARG A 263 10.96 -6.12 14.16
C ARG A 263 11.89 -5.07 14.77
N ILE A 264 11.61 -4.64 16.00
CA ILE A 264 12.49 -3.74 16.76
C ILE A 264 13.82 -4.42 17.07
N GLN A 265 13.80 -5.65 17.60
CA GLN A 265 15.00 -6.42 17.93
C GLN A 265 15.85 -6.71 16.69
N ALA A 266 15.22 -7.01 15.55
CA ALA A 266 15.88 -7.20 14.26
C ALA A 266 16.34 -5.89 13.59
N ARG A 267 16.22 -4.75 14.28
CA ARG A 267 16.58 -3.40 13.81
C ARG A 267 15.91 -3.00 12.49
N GLN A 268 14.78 -3.60 12.14
CA GLN A 268 14.10 -3.31 10.87
C GLN A 268 13.48 -1.91 10.86
N LEU A 269 13.13 -1.38 12.03
CA LEU A 269 12.50 -0.07 12.16
C LEU A 269 13.51 1.07 12.42
N ALA A 270 14.82 0.78 12.37
CA ALA A 270 15.85 1.71 12.81
C ALA A 270 16.02 2.94 11.90
N GLU A 271 15.68 2.83 10.62
CA GLU A 271 15.78 3.91 9.63
C GLU A 271 14.42 4.60 9.38
N ALA A 272 13.32 4.06 9.93
CA ALA A 272 11.99 4.62 9.78
C ALA A 272 11.73 5.68 10.88
N PRO A 273 11.19 6.86 10.56
CA PRO A 273 10.90 7.91 11.54
C PRO A 273 9.59 7.61 12.32
N LEU A 274 9.55 6.46 13.01
CA LEU A 274 8.45 6.02 13.86
C LEU A 274 8.82 6.15 15.34
N THR A 275 7.94 6.77 16.12
CA THR A 275 8.06 6.82 17.59
C THR A 275 7.39 5.62 18.24
N LEU A 276 7.79 5.28 19.48
CA LEU A 276 7.13 4.22 20.25
C LEU A 276 5.63 4.49 20.46
N ALA A 277 5.25 5.75 20.73
CA ALA A 277 3.86 6.14 20.87
C ALA A 277 3.04 5.93 19.57
N GLN A 278 3.68 6.14 18.40
CA GLN A 278 3.04 5.82 17.12
C GLN A 278 2.94 4.31 16.90
N LEU A 279 3.93 3.52 17.30
CA LEU A 279 3.86 2.05 17.23
C LEU A 279 2.73 1.49 18.09
N ASP A 280 2.53 2.03 19.31
CA ASP A 280 1.40 1.69 20.16
C ASP A 280 0.07 1.98 19.48
N ARG A 281 -0.02 3.15 18.84
CA ARG A 281 -1.24 3.51 18.09
C ARG A 281 -1.45 2.63 16.87
N VAL A 282 -0.40 2.28 16.14
CA VAL A 282 -0.47 1.32 15.02
C VAL A 282 -1.00 -0.03 15.50
N ARG A 283 -0.51 -0.54 16.63
CA ARG A 283 -1.00 -1.79 17.26
C ARG A 283 -2.49 -1.72 17.56
N GLU A 284 -2.95 -0.64 18.20
CA GLU A 284 -4.38 -0.46 18.52
C GLU A 284 -5.26 -0.45 17.25
N GLU A 285 -4.81 0.26 16.23
CA GLU A 285 -5.54 0.34 14.96
C GLU A 285 -5.55 -1.00 14.22
N PHE A 286 -4.46 -1.76 14.28
CA PHE A 286 -4.42 -3.11 13.72
C PHE A 286 -5.44 -4.02 14.39
N VAL A 287 -5.46 -4.07 15.73
CA VAL A 287 -6.44 -4.85 16.49
C VAL A 287 -7.88 -4.44 16.11
N ARG A 288 -8.15 -3.13 16.01
CA ARG A 288 -9.48 -2.60 15.66
C ARG A 288 -9.94 -3.04 14.27
N VAL A 289 -9.08 -2.88 13.26
CA VAL A 289 -9.40 -3.22 11.87
C VAL A 289 -9.56 -4.74 11.72
N LEU A 290 -8.64 -5.52 12.29
CA LEU A 290 -8.69 -6.99 12.20
C LEU A 290 -9.91 -7.56 12.92
N ALA A 291 -10.28 -7.01 14.08
CA ALA A 291 -11.52 -7.41 14.76
C ALA A 291 -12.74 -7.27 13.82
N SER A 292 -12.83 -6.19 13.05
CA SER A 292 -13.92 -6.01 12.08
C SER A 292 -13.89 -6.99 10.91
N MET A 293 -12.70 -7.48 10.52
CA MET A 293 -12.54 -8.43 9.42
C MET A 293 -12.88 -9.87 9.84
N TYR A 294 -12.56 -10.26 11.07
CA TYR A 294 -12.79 -11.63 11.56
C TYR A 294 -14.18 -11.84 12.19
N HIS A 295 -14.80 -10.83 12.80
CA HIS A 295 -16.04 -11.00 13.58
C HIS A 295 -17.36 -10.90 12.76
N ASN A 296 -17.30 -10.89 11.42
CA ASN A 296 -18.48 -10.77 10.55
C ASN A 296 -18.91 -12.08 9.84
N ARG A 297 -18.33 -13.23 10.16
CA ARG A 297 -18.91 -14.53 9.76
C ARG A 297 -19.95 -14.97 10.79
N ILE A 298 -21.10 -14.31 10.81
CA ILE A 298 -22.28 -14.88 11.47
C ILE A 298 -22.82 -15.96 10.53
N ASP A 299 -22.75 -17.22 10.94
CA ASP A 299 -23.44 -18.29 10.25
C ASP A 299 -24.95 -18.02 10.30
N TYR A 300 -25.57 -17.86 9.13
CA TYR A 300 -27.02 -17.73 9.06
C TYR A 300 -27.65 -19.06 9.46
N PRO A 301 -28.63 -19.07 10.39
CA PRO A 301 -29.29 -20.29 10.79
C PRO A 301 -29.94 -20.96 9.58
N VAL A 302 -29.85 -22.30 9.49
CA VAL A 302 -30.40 -23.13 8.39
C VAL A 302 -31.87 -22.79 8.10
N ALA A 303 -32.63 -22.41 9.14
CA ALA A 303 -34.03 -21.98 9.05
C ALA A 303 -34.27 -20.77 8.13
N SER A 304 -33.23 -19.98 7.83
CA SER A 304 -33.27 -18.83 6.92
C SER A 304 -32.72 -19.13 5.51
N GLY A 305 -32.43 -20.40 5.20
CA GLY A 305 -31.79 -20.81 3.95
C GLY A 305 -30.27 -20.54 3.92
N GLY A 306 -29.67 -20.28 5.09
CA GLY A 306 -28.23 -20.09 5.23
C GLY A 306 -27.45 -21.38 4.95
N ILE A 307 -26.34 -21.24 4.21
CA ILE A 307 -25.34 -22.29 4.05
C ILE A 307 -24.51 -22.32 5.33
N THR A 308 -24.72 -23.31 6.18
CA THR A 308 -23.91 -23.58 7.38
C THR A 308 -22.77 -24.55 7.06
N ALA A 309 -21.87 -24.79 8.02
CA ALA A 309 -20.83 -25.81 7.92
C ALA A 309 -21.36 -27.24 7.65
N GLU A 310 -22.66 -27.49 7.86
CA GLU A 310 -23.35 -28.77 7.61
C GLU A 310 -24.04 -28.81 6.23
N TRP A 311 -23.91 -27.76 5.41
CA TRP A 311 -24.57 -27.68 4.11
C TRP A 311 -23.96 -28.68 3.12
N ASN A 312 -24.68 -29.78 2.89
CA ASN A 312 -24.41 -30.72 1.82
C ASN A 312 -25.29 -30.38 0.61
N ALA A 313 -24.68 -30.23 -0.56
CA ALA A 313 -25.36 -29.95 -1.84
C ALA A 313 -26.38 -31.04 -2.28
N ALA A 314 -26.49 -32.14 -1.53
CA ALA A 314 -27.47 -33.20 -1.75
C ALA A 314 -28.87 -32.90 -1.15
N SER A 315 -29.04 -31.76 -0.47
CA SER A 315 -30.26 -31.40 0.27
C SER A 315 -31.14 -30.35 -0.42
N ALA A 316 -31.13 -30.28 -1.76
CA ALA A 316 -32.10 -29.48 -2.52
C ALA A 316 -33.12 -30.42 -3.19
N PRO A 317 -34.45 -30.22 -3.00
CA PRO A 317 -35.47 -31.04 -3.64
C PRO A 317 -35.49 -30.89 -5.17
#